data_AF-A0A966Z3T2-F1
#
_entry.id   AF-A0A966Z3T2-F1
#
_cell.length_a   1.000
_cell.length_b   1.000
_cell.length_c   1.000
_cell.angle_alpha   90.00
_cell.angle_beta   90.00
_cell.angle_gamma   90.00
#
_symmetry.space_group_name_H-M   'P 1'
#
loop_
_entity.id
_entity.type
_entity.pdbx_description
1 polymer ?
#
loop_
_entity_poly.entity_id
_entity_poly.type
_entity_poly.pdbx_seq_one_letter_code
_entity_poly.pdbx_strand_id
1 'polypeptide(L)'
;MNITLAADLAAFVQLKLDSGRYHSASQVVGEALRLLAERDELVEHRKQEIRSGIAAGLYSLRRGEGIDGDEFFAQLEREERELERNL
;
A
#
# COMPACT_ATOMS: atom_id res chain seq x y z
N MET A 1 1.67 3.88 -30.58
CA MET A 1 0.97 5.00 -29.91
C MET A 1 1.97 6.13 -29.76
N ASN A 2 1.62 7.35 -30.15
CA ASN A 2 2.49 8.52 -29.98
C ASN A 2 2.06 9.27 -28.73
N ILE A 3 3.03 9.63 -27.89
CA ILE A 3 2.81 10.28 -26.59
C ILE A 3 3.74 11.49 -26.53
N THR A 4 3.21 12.64 -26.14
CA THR A 4 4.00 13.85 -25.93
C THR A 4 4.33 13.96 -24.46
N LEU A 5 5.62 14.06 -24.13
CA LEU A 5 6.09 14.25 -22.76
C LEU A 5 6.25 15.74 -22.45
N ALA A 6 6.02 16.10 -21.19
CA ALA A 6 6.44 17.38 -20.67
C ALA A 6 7.98 17.49 -20.68
N ALA A 7 8.51 18.72 -20.73
CA ALA A 7 9.93 18.97 -20.95
C ALA A 7 10.83 18.34 -19.87
N ASP A 8 10.38 18.35 -18.62
CA ASP A 8 11.03 17.72 -17.47
C ASP A 8 11.09 16.20 -17.60
N LEU A 9 9.99 15.55 -18.00
CA LEU A 9 9.95 14.10 -18.24
C LEU A 9 10.82 13.69 -19.43
N ALA A 10 10.86 14.50 -20.49
CA ALA A 10 11.74 14.26 -21.62
C ALA A 10 13.22 14.35 -21.21
N ALA A 11 13.60 15.36 -20.42
CA ALA A 11 14.94 15.50 -19.88
C ALA A 11 15.32 14.32 -18.96
N PHE A 12 14.40 13.84 -18.14
CA PHE A 12 14.60 12.65 -17.32
C PHE A 12 14.85 11.39 -18.17
N VAL A 13 14.05 11.18 -19.23
CA VAL A 13 14.27 10.07 -20.17
C VAL A 13 15.64 10.18 -20.82
N GLN A 14 16.04 11.38 -21.26
CA GLN A 14 17.37 11.60 -21.84
C GLN A 14 18.49 11.23 -20.86
N LEU A 15 18.40 11.67 -19.60
CA LEU A 15 19.37 11.33 -18.56
C LEU A 15 19.51 9.81 -18.36
N LYS A 16 18.41 9.06 -18.46
CA LYS A 16 18.42 7.59 -18.36
C LYS A 16 19.07 6.93 -19.57
N LEU A 17 18.90 7.48 -20.77
CA LEU A 17 19.58 7.01 -21.97
C LEU A 17 21.07 7.29 -21.90
N ASP A 18 21.45 8.50 -21.47
CA ASP A 18 22.85 8.92 -21.34
C ASP A 18 23.63 8.07 -20.33
N SER A 19 22.94 7.47 -19.35
CA SER A 19 23.57 6.54 -18.41
C SER A 19 23.94 5.18 -19.03
N GLY A 20 23.62 4.94 -20.31
CA GLY A 20 23.92 3.70 -21.04
C GLY A 20 23.13 2.46 -20.59
N ARG A 21 22.17 2.64 -19.66
CA ARG A 21 21.38 1.53 -19.10
C ARG A 21 20.18 1.16 -19.96
N TYR A 22 19.80 2.05 -20.86
CA TYR A 22 18.62 1.96 -21.71
C TYR A 22 18.99 2.27 -23.16
N HIS A 23 18.43 1.50 -24.09
CA HIS A 23 18.73 1.63 -25.52
C HIS A 23 17.71 2.50 -26.26
N SER A 24 16.56 2.79 -25.64
CA SER A 24 15.52 3.62 -26.24
C SER A 24 14.59 4.26 -25.20
N ALA A 25 13.99 5.39 -25.56
CA ALA A 25 12.98 6.06 -24.73
C ALA A 25 11.80 5.13 -24.41
N SER A 26 11.40 4.27 -25.35
CA SER A 26 10.34 3.28 -25.15
C SER A 26 10.66 2.28 -24.04
N GLN A 27 11.92 1.90 -23.86
CA GLN A 27 12.32 1.03 -22.74
C GLN A 27 12.17 1.75 -21.40
N VAL A 28 12.63 3.00 -21.31
CA VAL A 28 12.52 3.81 -20.08
C VAL A 28 11.05 4.00 -19.70
N VAL A 29 10.21 4.41 -20.66
CA VAL A 29 8.78 4.62 -20.45
C VAL A 29 8.08 3.31 -20.09
N GLY A 30 8.40 2.22 -20.78
CA GLY A 30 7.82 0.91 -20.50
C GLY A 30 8.13 0.40 -19.09
N GLU A 31 9.36 0.59 -18.60
CA GLU A 31 9.70 0.25 -17.21
C GLU A 31 9.01 1.16 -16.21
N ALA A 32 8.96 2.47 -16.47
CA ALA A 32 8.25 3.41 -15.60
C ALA A 32 6.75 3.08 -15.48
N LEU A 33 6.10 2.71 -16.59
CA LEU A 33 4.70 2.30 -16.61
C LEU A 33 4.47 0.96 -15.92
N ARG A 34 5.44 0.03 -15.97
CA ARG A 34 5.36 -1.23 -15.23
C ARG A 34 5.39 -1.00 -13.72
N LEU A 35 6.33 -0.17 -13.25
CA LEU A 35 6.42 0.22 -11.85
C LEU A 35 5.16 0.98 -11.38
N LEU A 36 4.58 1.80 -12.25
CA LEU A 36 3.29 2.46 -11.99
C LEU A 36 2.16 1.43 -11.82
N ALA A 37 2.05 0.47 -12.74
CA ALA A 37 1.05 -0.58 -12.68
C ALA A 37 1.18 -1.45 -11.42
N GLU A 38 2.40 -1.87 -11.06
CA GLU A 38 2.68 -2.65 -9.84
C GLU A 38 2.25 -1.89 -8.57
N ARG A 39 2.51 -0.58 -8.52
CA ARG A 39 2.06 0.27 -7.41
C ARG A 39 0.54 0.36 -7.35
N ASP A 40 -0.11 0.55 -8.50
CA ASP A 40 -1.56 0.70 -8.57
C ASP A 40 -2.25 -0.62 -8.17
N GLU A 41 -1.73 -1.77 -8.60
CA GLU A 41 -2.19 -3.09 -8.16
C GLU A 41 -2.07 -3.27 -6.64
N LEU A 42 -0.93 -2.88 -6.05
CA LEU A 42 -0.72 -2.96 -4.60
C LEU A 42 -1.72 -2.08 -3.82
N VAL A 43 -2.04 -0.89 -4.34
CA VAL A 43 -3.04 -0.01 -3.74
C VAL A 43 -4.43 -0.63 -3.81
N GLU A 44 -4.81 -1.22 -4.94
CA GLU A 44 -6.11 -1.89 -5.08
C GLU A 44 -6.21 -3.13 -4.19
N HIS A 45 -5.14 -3.92 -4.05
CA HIS A 45 -5.10 -5.05 -3.14
C HIS A 45 -5.35 -4.60 -1.68
N ARG A 46 -4.63 -3.59 -1.20
CA ARG A 46 -4.82 -3.05 0.16
C ARG A 46 -6.24 -2.53 0.38
N LYS A 47 -6.83 -1.87 -0.62
CA LYS A 47 -8.23 -1.42 -0.54
C LYS A 47 -9.18 -2.60 -0.39
N GLN A 48 -8.96 -3.70 -1.13
CA GLN A 48 -9.77 -4.91 -1.01
C GLN A 48 -9.63 -5.56 0.36
N GLU A 49 -8.41 -5.65 0.90
CA GLU A 49 -8.17 -6.17 2.25
C GLU A 49 -8.90 -5.35 3.32
N ILE A 50 -8.79 -4.02 3.26
CA ILE A 50 -9.49 -3.12 4.20
C ILE A 50 -11.01 -3.31 4.09
N ARG A 51 -11.56 -3.34 2.87
CA ARG A 51 -13.00 -3.56 2.64
C ARG A 51 -13.46 -4.90 3.19
N SER A 52 -12.66 -5.95 3.01
CA SER A 52 -12.92 -7.28 3.55
C SER A 52 -12.93 -7.28 5.08
N GLY A 53 -11.92 -6.66 5.70
CA GLY A 53 -11.84 -6.51 7.16
C GLY A 53 -13.02 -5.74 7.75
N ILE A 54 -13.43 -4.63 7.12
CA ILE A 54 -14.62 -3.87 7.52
C ILE A 54 -15.88 -4.74 7.41
N ALA A 55 -16.06 -5.45 6.30
CA ALA A 55 -17.22 -6.31 6.11
C ALA A 55 -17.28 -7.44 7.15
N ALA A 56 -16.14 -8.07 7.44
CA ALA A 56 -16.04 -9.10 8.48
C ALA A 56 -16.38 -8.54 9.87
N GLY A 57 -15.83 -7.38 10.24
CA GLY A 57 -16.13 -6.71 11.50
C GLY A 57 -17.62 -6.36 11.64
N LEU A 58 -18.23 -5.80 10.60
CA LEU A 58 -19.66 -5.51 10.57
C LEU A 58 -20.52 -6.78 10.72
N TYR A 59 -20.11 -7.89 10.09
CA TYR A 59 -20.82 -9.16 10.22
C TYR A 59 -20.73 -9.73 11.65
N SER A 60 -19.58 -9.63 12.31
CA SER A 60 -19.42 -10.01 13.73
C SER A 60 -20.23 -9.13 14.67
N LEU A 61 -20.24 -7.81 14.46
CA LEU A 61 -21.09 -6.90 15.25
C LEU A 61 -22.57 -7.25 15.12
N ARG A 62 -23.06 -7.58 13.92
CA ARG A 62 -24.45 -8.01 13.69
C ARG A 62 -24.81 -9.32 14.41
N ARG A 63 -23.83 -10.19 14.67
CA ARG A 63 -24.02 -11.41 15.46
C ARG A 63 -23.93 -11.17 16.97
N GLY A 64 -23.67 -9.93 17.41
CA GLY A 64 -23.51 -9.59 18.82
C GLY A 64 -22.15 -9.96 19.39
N GLU A 65 -21.15 -10.22 18.54
CA GLU A 65 -19.77 -10.55 18.97
C GLU A 65 -18.92 -9.30 19.25
N GLY A 66 -19.56 -8.12 19.34
CA GLY A 66 -18.88 -6.91 19.76
C GLY A 66 -18.54 -6.94 21.25
N ILE A 67 -17.42 -6.33 21.61
CA ILE A 67 -17.00 -6.10 23.00
C ILE A 67 -16.99 -4.61 23.28
N ASP A 68 -17.14 -4.23 24.55
CA ASP A 68 -17.00 -2.85 24.98
C ASP A 68 -15.55 -2.37 24.80
N GLY A 69 -15.38 -1.19 24.20
CA GLY A 69 -14.06 -0.68 23.86
C GLY A 69 -13.23 -0.32 25.09
N ASP A 70 -13.84 0.30 26.10
CA ASP A 70 -13.14 0.72 27.30
C ASP A 70 -12.73 -0.50 28.13
N GLU A 71 -13.60 -1.52 28.21
CA GLU A 71 -13.28 -2.80 28.85
C GLU A 71 -12.10 -3.51 28.16
N PHE A 72 -12.09 -3.55 26.82
CA PHE A 72 -11.02 -4.15 26.04
C PHE A 72 -9.66 -3.48 26.30
N PHE A 73 -9.58 -2.15 26.22
CA PHE A 73 -8.32 -1.44 26.46
C PHE A 73 -7.86 -1.58 27.91
N ALA A 74 -8.77 -1.54 28.88
CA ALA A 74 -8.43 -1.77 30.28
C ALA A 74 -7.87 -3.18 30.51
N GLN A 75 -8.36 -4.20 29.80
CA GLN A 75 -7.79 -5.54 29.83
C GLN A 75 -6.41 -5.59 29.21
N LEU A 76 -6.22 -5.01 28.02
CA LEU A 76 -4.95 -5.02 27.30
C LEU A 76 -3.82 -4.40 28.14
N GLU A 77 -4.09 -3.28 28.80
CA GLU A 77 -3.12 -2.66 29.71
C GLU A 77 -2.79 -3.53 30.94
N ARG A 78 -3.77 -4.30 31.44
CA ARG A 78 -3.52 -5.24 32.55
C ARG A 78 -2.57 -6.34 32.10
N GLU A 79 -2.81 -6.92 30.92
CA GLU A 79 -1.97 -7.96 30.32
C GLU A 79 -0.55 -7.45 30.04
N GLU A 80 -0.41 -6.24 29.48
CA GLU A 80 0.90 -5.61 29.23
C GLU A 80 1.71 -5.46 30.52
N ARG A 81 1.08 -4.93 31.58
CA ARG A 81 1.72 -4.79 32.91
C ARG A 81 2.07 -6.13 33.55
N GLU A 82 1.34 -7.20 33.24
CA GLU A 82 1.66 -8.55 33.73
C GLU A 82 2.88 -9.13 33.01
N LEU A 83 2.99 -8.91 31.71
CA LEU A 83 4.15 -9.33 30.92
C LEU A 83 5.43 -8.62 31.37
N GLU A 84 5.35 -7.31 31.62
CA GLU A 84 6.49 -6.53 32.12
C GLU A 84 6.95 -6.94 33.53
N ARG A 85 6.04 -7.44 34.38
CA ARG A 85 6.38 -7.93 35.73
C ARG A 85 7.02 -9.32 35.75
N ASN A 86 6.87 -10.08 34.66
CA ASN A 86 7.39 -11.45 34.53
C ASN A 86 8.74 -11.50 33.76
N LEU A 87 9.30 -10.35 33.42
CA LEU A 87 10.64 -10.14 32.85
C LEU A 87 11.64 -9.74 33.95
#